data_AF-A0A1B6JG45-F1
#
_entry.id   AF-A0A1B6JG45-F1
#
_cell.length_a   1.000
_cell.length_b   1.000
_cell.length_c   1.000
_cell.angle_alpha   90.00
_cell.angle_beta   90.00
_cell.angle_gamma   90.00
#
_symmetry.space_group_name_H-M   'P 1'
#
loop_
_entity.id
_entity.type
_entity.pdbx_description
1 polymer ?
#
loop_
_entity_poly.entity_id
_entity_poly.type
_entity_poly.pdbx_seq_one_letter_code
_entity_poly.pdbx_strand_id
1 'polypeptide(L)'
;SASACLLVKFLKILSQKTSHPACPSMGTVIRSRKIASTPRNPWEKDRLVKELQLLGTYGLKNKRELWTALATARSDKKHARNLLTSTHHKEFMTQGRALLSRLCRDGMMSSVDFNDEESIRASLREVLNFDIGSYLNRRFQSLVL
;
A
#
# COMPACT_ATOMS: atom_id res chain seq x y z
N SER A 1 21.27 52.15 1.01
CA SER A 1 20.81 51.34 2.17
C SER A 1 19.75 50.28 1.84
N ALA A 2 19.41 50.01 0.57
CA ALA A 2 18.42 48.98 0.20
C ALA A 2 19.00 47.57 -0.01
N SER A 3 20.31 47.44 -0.25
CA SER A 3 20.96 46.17 -0.59
C SER A 3 21.12 45.20 0.59
N ALA A 4 21.18 45.71 1.83
CA ALA A 4 21.29 44.88 3.04
C ALA A 4 19.94 44.24 3.44
N CYS A 5 18.81 44.86 3.10
CA CYS A 5 17.48 44.36 3.48
C CYS A 5 17.03 43.16 2.63
N LEU A 6 17.46 43.09 1.36
CA LEU A 6 17.20 41.96 0.47
C LEU A 6 17.99 40.71 0.86
N LEU A 7 19.22 40.86 1.36
CA LEU A 7 20.06 39.74 1.80
C LEU A 7 19.50 39.04 3.06
N VAL A 8 18.96 39.82 4.01
CA VAL A 8 18.31 39.25 5.22
C VAL A 8 16.98 38.58 4.88
N LYS A 9 16.23 39.08 3.88
CA LYS A 9 15.03 38.41 3.35
C LYS A 9 15.38 37.13 2.57
N PHE A 10 16.46 37.12 1.80
CA PHE A 10 16.93 35.92 1.08
C PHE A 10 17.41 34.83 2.04
N LEU A 11 18.13 35.18 3.10
CA LEU A 11 18.59 34.23 4.12
C LEU A 11 17.44 33.65 4.97
N LYS A 12 16.31 34.36 5.09
CA LYS A 12 15.10 33.86 5.79
C LYS A 12 14.29 32.86 4.96
N ILE A 13 14.50 32.79 3.65
CA ILE A 13 13.86 31.82 2.74
C ILE A 13 14.57 30.45 2.80
N LEU A 14 15.87 30.41 3.13
CA LEU A 14 16.62 29.15 3.36
C LEU A 14 16.35 28.52 4.74
N SER A 15 15.49 29.12 5.56
CA SER A 15 15.12 28.65 6.89
C SER A 15 13.65 28.18 6.95
N GLN A 16 13.21 27.40 5.96
CA GLN A 16 11.93 26.71 6.03
C GLN A 16 12.12 25.20 5.97
N LYS A 17 12.23 24.62 7.19
CA LYS A 17 11.66 23.33 7.58
C LYS A 17 11.82 22.19 6.58
N THR A 18 13.01 21.58 6.55
CA THR A 18 13.01 20.11 6.46
C THR A 18 12.53 19.58 7.81
N SER A 19 11.23 19.34 7.94
CA SER A 19 10.72 18.51 9.04
C SER A 19 11.13 17.06 8.77
N HIS A 20 12.41 16.76 8.99
CA HIS A 20 12.85 15.38 9.10
C HIS A 20 12.10 14.79 10.30
N PRO A 21 11.37 13.67 10.13
CA PRO A 21 10.78 13.00 11.28
C PRO A 21 11.93 12.68 12.24
N ALA A 22 11.81 13.13 13.49
CA ALA A 22 12.83 12.92 14.52
C ALA A 22 13.29 11.47 14.49
N CYS A 23 14.57 11.24 14.20
CA CYS A 23 15.14 9.90 14.23
C CYS A 23 14.92 9.35 15.65
N PRO A 24 14.26 8.19 15.82
CA PRO A 24 14.07 7.63 17.15
C PRO A 24 15.45 7.39 17.77
N SER A 25 15.61 7.79 19.04
CA SER A 25 16.85 7.54 19.77
C SER A 25 17.15 6.05 19.82
N MET A 26 18.42 5.70 19.62
CA MET A 26 18.91 4.33 19.78
C MET A 26 18.48 3.79 21.14
N GLY A 27 17.70 2.69 21.15
CA GLY A 27 17.12 2.10 22.36
C GLY A 27 15.59 2.15 22.46
N THR A 28 14.91 2.90 21.58
CA THR A 28 13.43 2.90 21.53
C THR A 28 12.91 1.70 20.73
N VAL A 29 12.13 0.81 21.36
CA VAL A 29 11.43 -0.28 20.65
C VAL A 29 10.29 0.30 19.81
N ILE A 30 10.43 0.27 18.48
CA ILE A 30 9.38 0.67 17.55
C ILE A 30 8.31 -0.42 17.51
N ARG A 31 7.16 -0.16 18.14
CA ARG A 31 6.01 -1.07 18.09
C ARG A 31 5.31 -0.96 16.75
N SER A 32 5.07 -2.10 16.09
CA SER A 32 4.32 -2.14 14.84
C SER A 32 2.86 -1.75 15.07
N ARG A 33 2.28 -1.02 14.11
CA ARG A 33 0.86 -0.67 14.13
C ARG A 33 0.03 -1.90 13.82
N LYS A 34 -1.21 -1.95 14.36
CA LYS A 34 -2.20 -2.95 13.99
C LYS A 34 -2.43 -2.97 12.47
N ILE A 35 -2.37 -4.16 11.88
CA ILE A 35 -2.54 -4.38 10.44
C ILE A 35 -4.03 -4.51 10.10
N ALA A 36 -4.79 -5.29 10.87
CA ALA A 36 -6.21 -5.50 10.65
C ALA A 36 -7.03 -4.23 10.97
N SER A 37 -7.95 -3.87 10.08
CA SER A 37 -8.88 -2.77 10.28
C SER A 37 -10.29 -3.30 10.43
N THR A 38 -10.93 -2.98 11.56
CA THR A 38 -12.34 -3.28 11.80
C THR A 38 -13.21 -2.48 10.82
N PRO A 39 -14.31 -3.06 10.31
CA PRO A 39 -15.28 -2.32 9.50
C PRO A 39 -15.91 -1.17 10.28
N ARG A 40 -16.36 -0.14 9.56
CA ARG A 40 -16.95 1.07 10.15
C ARG A 40 -18.26 0.79 10.89
N ASN A 41 -19.14 -0.02 10.29
CA ASN A 41 -20.47 -0.34 10.83
C ASN A 41 -20.54 -1.82 11.19
N PRO A 42 -20.50 -2.24 12.46
CA PRO A 42 -20.37 -3.66 12.81
C PRO A 42 -21.51 -4.56 12.31
N TRP A 43 -22.75 -4.08 12.31
CA TRP A 43 -23.98 -4.89 12.16
C TRP A 43 -24.61 -4.88 10.76
N GLU A 44 -23.81 -4.66 9.73
CA GLU A 44 -24.27 -4.64 8.34
C GLU A 44 -24.52 -6.07 7.83
N LYS A 45 -25.80 -6.43 7.63
CA LYS A 45 -26.23 -7.80 7.25
C LYS A 45 -25.51 -8.31 6.01
N ASP A 46 -25.47 -7.52 4.93
CA ASP A 46 -24.90 -7.95 3.65
C ASP A 46 -23.40 -8.23 3.75
N ARG A 47 -22.68 -7.42 4.54
CA ARG A 47 -21.26 -7.65 4.80
C ARG A 47 -21.05 -8.92 5.62
N LEU A 48 -21.85 -9.13 6.67
CA LEU A 48 -21.74 -10.31 7.52
C LEU A 48 -21.95 -11.60 6.72
N VAL A 49 -22.93 -11.62 5.80
CA VAL A 49 -23.18 -12.76 4.91
C VAL A 49 -21.99 -13.02 3.98
N LYS A 50 -21.45 -11.97 3.34
CA LYS A 50 -20.26 -12.10 2.47
C LYS A 50 -19.02 -12.58 3.22
N GLU A 51 -18.78 -12.03 4.41
CA GLU A 51 -17.67 -12.46 5.27
C GLU A 51 -17.82 -13.94 5.65
N LEU A 52 -19.02 -14.38 6.02
CA LEU A 52 -19.28 -15.78 6.38
C LEU A 52 -19.07 -16.73 5.20
N GLN A 53 -19.50 -16.34 4.00
CA GLN A 53 -19.25 -17.12 2.78
C GLN A 53 -17.74 -17.30 2.54
N LEU A 54 -16.96 -16.22 2.59
CA LEU A 54 -15.51 -16.28 2.41
C LEU A 54 -14.80 -17.07 3.52
N LEU A 55 -15.26 -16.95 4.78
CA LEU A 55 -14.72 -17.75 5.89
C LEU A 55 -14.93 -19.24 5.64
N GLY A 56 -16.13 -19.63 5.17
CA GLY A 56 -16.48 -21.01 4.87
C GLY A 56 -15.70 -21.59 3.69
N THR A 57 -15.55 -20.84 2.60
CA THR A 57 -14.83 -21.33 1.40
C THR A 57 -13.35 -21.57 1.65
N TYR A 58 -12.70 -20.70 2.45
CA TYR A 58 -11.26 -20.75 2.68
C TYR A 58 -10.85 -21.38 4.02
N GLY A 59 -11.80 -21.80 4.85
CA GLY A 59 -11.51 -22.43 6.15
C GLY A 59 -10.79 -21.51 7.14
N LEU A 60 -11.17 -20.23 7.17
CA LEU A 60 -10.56 -19.21 8.05
C LEU A 60 -11.05 -19.37 9.50
N LYS A 61 -10.13 -19.35 10.48
CA LYS A 61 -10.48 -19.50 11.90
C LYS A 61 -11.25 -18.30 12.45
N ASN A 62 -10.77 -17.09 12.14
CA ASN A 62 -11.29 -15.83 12.70
C ASN A 62 -11.50 -14.75 11.62
N LYS A 63 -12.49 -13.87 11.81
CA LYS A 63 -12.71 -12.67 10.97
C LYS A 63 -11.50 -11.74 10.87
N ARG A 64 -10.63 -11.75 11.88
CA ARG A 64 -9.39 -10.97 11.90
C ARG A 64 -8.47 -11.31 10.73
N GLU A 65 -8.42 -12.57 10.30
CA GLU A 65 -7.59 -13.00 9.18
C GLU A 65 -8.12 -12.41 7.86
N LEU A 66 -9.43 -12.48 7.66
CA LEU A 66 -10.10 -11.85 6.51
C LEU A 66 -9.86 -10.33 6.50
N TRP A 67 -10.00 -9.66 7.64
CA TRP A 67 -9.74 -8.22 7.73
C TRP A 67 -8.28 -7.84 7.52
N THR A 68 -7.35 -8.75 7.80
CA THR A 68 -5.92 -8.55 7.52
C THR A 68 -5.68 -8.61 6.01
N ALA A 69 -6.23 -9.60 5.31
CA ALA A 69 -6.14 -9.70 3.85
C ALA A 69 -6.83 -8.51 3.13
N LEU A 70 -7.97 -8.06 3.65
CA LEU A 70 -8.63 -6.84 3.18
C LEU A 70 -7.76 -5.59 3.36
N ALA A 71 -7.08 -5.48 4.50
CA ALA A 71 -6.20 -4.35 4.78
C ALA A 71 -4.98 -4.34 3.85
N THR A 72 -4.37 -5.50 3.57
CA THR A 72 -3.26 -5.62 2.61
C THR A 72 -3.70 -5.25 1.20
N ALA A 73 -4.81 -5.81 0.71
CA ALA A 73 -5.36 -5.45 -0.60
C ALA A 73 -5.68 -3.96 -0.71
N ARG A 74 -6.25 -3.36 0.34
CA ARG A 74 -6.53 -1.92 0.38
C ARG A 74 -5.26 -1.08 0.34
N SER A 75 -4.21 -1.51 1.02
CA SER A 75 -2.90 -0.84 1.02
C SER A 75 -2.29 -0.84 -0.38
N ASP A 76 -2.32 -1.99 -1.05
CA ASP A 76 -1.77 -2.17 -2.39
C ASP A 76 -2.51 -1.33 -3.42
N LYS A 77 -3.86 -1.39 -3.43
CA LYS A 77 -4.70 -0.55 -4.30
C LYS A 77 -4.54 0.94 -4.01
N LYS A 78 -4.30 1.34 -2.76
CA LYS A 78 -4.00 2.74 -2.41
C LYS A 78 -2.66 3.15 -2.99
N HIS A 79 -1.63 2.31 -2.88
CA HIS A 79 -0.33 2.59 -3.46
C HIS A 79 -0.41 2.71 -4.99
N ALA A 80 -1.07 1.77 -5.66
CA ALA A 80 -1.30 1.83 -7.11
C ALA A 80 -2.02 3.11 -7.57
N ARG A 81 -3.10 3.53 -6.88
CA ARG A 81 -3.81 4.79 -7.19
C ARG A 81 -2.92 6.01 -7.03
N ASN A 82 -2.12 6.05 -5.96
CA ASN A 82 -1.19 7.16 -5.73
C ASN A 82 -0.14 7.24 -6.84
N LEU A 83 0.38 6.10 -7.29
CA LEU A 83 1.35 6.03 -8.40
C LEU A 83 0.73 6.46 -9.72
N LEU A 84 -0.48 6.02 -10.05
CA LEU A 84 -1.16 6.42 -11.29
C LEU A 84 -1.47 7.93 -11.33
N THR A 85 -1.58 8.57 -10.18
CA THR A 85 -1.86 10.02 -10.07
C THR A 85 -0.58 10.84 -9.94
N SER A 86 0.58 10.22 -9.71
CA SER A 86 1.81 10.97 -9.46
C SER A 86 2.35 11.61 -10.74
N THR A 87 2.72 12.89 -10.65
CA THR A 87 3.33 13.64 -11.77
C THR A 87 4.84 13.38 -11.87
N HIS A 88 5.47 12.88 -10.79
CA HIS A 88 6.91 12.66 -10.73
C HIS A 88 7.32 11.33 -11.37
N HIS A 89 7.93 11.39 -12.55
CA HIS A 89 8.35 10.21 -13.32
C HIS A 89 9.34 9.30 -12.58
N LYS A 90 10.34 9.86 -11.88
CA LYS A 90 11.34 9.06 -11.12
C LYS A 90 10.69 8.26 -9.98
N GLU A 91 9.77 8.87 -9.24
CA GLU A 91 9.05 8.21 -8.15
C GLU A 91 8.12 7.12 -8.70
N PHE A 92 7.42 7.42 -9.80
CA PHE A 92 6.57 6.46 -10.48
C PHE A 92 7.34 5.20 -10.88
N MET A 93 8.49 5.35 -11.56
CA MET A 93 9.28 4.21 -12.02
C MET A 93 9.87 3.41 -10.87
N THR A 94 10.42 4.07 -9.86
CA THR A 94 11.08 3.38 -8.74
C THR A 94 10.08 2.63 -7.86
N GLN A 95 9.01 3.31 -7.43
CA GLN A 95 7.99 2.72 -6.56
C GLN A 95 7.09 1.75 -7.32
N GLY A 96 6.75 2.03 -8.58
CA GLY A 96 5.99 1.13 -9.44
C GLY A 96 6.69 -0.21 -9.64
N ARG A 97 7.99 -0.19 -9.97
CA ARG A 97 8.81 -1.40 -10.06
C ARG A 97 8.88 -2.15 -8.74
N ALA A 98 9.05 -1.45 -7.62
CA ALA A 98 9.11 -2.07 -6.30
C ALA A 98 7.78 -2.75 -5.92
N LEU A 99 6.64 -2.10 -6.16
CA LEU A 99 5.32 -2.67 -5.90
C LEU A 99 5.08 -3.92 -6.74
N LEU A 100 5.30 -3.83 -8.05
CA LEU A 100 5.07 -4.91 -8.99
C LEU A 100 6.01 -6.08 -8.75
N SER A 101 7.30 -5.82 -8.46
CA SER A 101 8.26 -6.87 -8.11
C SER A 101 7.84 -7.66 -6.87
N ARG A 102 7.34 -6.98 -5.83
CA ARG A 102 6.79 -7.64 -4.64
C ARG A 102 5.57 -8.49 -5.01
N LEU A 103 4.63 -7.96 -5.80
CA LEU A 103 3.42 -8.69 -6.21
C LEU A 103 3.73 -9.91 -7.10
N CYS A 104 4.74 -9.82 -7.98
CA CYS A 104 5.21 -10.98 -8.74
C CYS A 104 5.85 -12.03 -7.83
N ARG A 105 6.62 -11.62 -6.82
CA ARG A 105 7.19 -12.54 -5.82
C ARG A 105 6.10 -13.25 -5.00
N ASP A 106 5.02 -12.54 -4.67
CA ASP A 106 3.85 -13.11 -4.00
C ASP A 106 2.99 -13.97 -4.95
N GLY A 107 3.30 -13.97 -6.25
CA GLY A 107 2.61 -14.72 -7.30
C GLY A 107 1.29 -14.11 -7.76
N MET A 108 0.93 -12.88 -7.38
CA MET A 108 -0.36 -12.28 -7.76
C MET A 108 -0.47 -11.94 -9.25
N MET A 109 0.67 -11.66 -9.89
CA MET A 109 0.77 -11.28 -11.29
C MET A 109 1.77 -12.18 -12.01
N SER A 110 1.52 -12.49 -13.28
CA SER A 110 2.51 -13.08 -14.18
C SER A 110 3.58 -12.06 -14.58
N SER A 111 4.68 -12.53 -15.17
CA SER A 111 5.85 -11.73 -15.56
C SER A 111 5.46 -10.39 -16.17
N VAL A 112 5.91 -9.29 -15.54
CA VAL A 112 5.68 -7.91 -15.98
C VAL A 112 6.97 -7.35 -16.57
N ASP A 113 6.86 -6.59 -17.65
CA ASP A 113 7.97 -5.84 -18.21
C ASP A 113 8.22 -4.56 -17.42
N PHE A 114 9.37 -4.49 -16.75
CA PHE A 114 9.74 -3.35 -15.88
C PHE A 114 10.38 -2.18 -16.62
N ASN A 115 10.71 -2.34 -17.91
CA ASN A 115 11.46 -1.34 -18.66
C ASN A 115 10.54 -0.23 -19.20
N ASP A 116 9.33 -0.60 -19.64
CA ASP A 116 8.41 0.31 -20.32
C ASP A 116 7.43 0.97 -19.34
N GLU A 117 7.25 2.29 -19.45
CA GLU A 117 6.29 3.04 -18.62
C GLU A 117 4.85 2.56 -18.80
N GLU A 118 4.47 2.28 -20.05
CA GLU A 118 3.10 1.92 -20.41
C GLU A 118 2.71 0.56 -19.87
N SER A 119 3.65 -0.41 -19.91
CA SER A 119 3.48 -1.73 -19.30
C SER A 119 3.28 -1.61 -17.78
N ILE A 120 4.12 -0.83 -17.10
CA ILE A 120 3.96 -0.57 -15.65
C ILE A 120 2.59 0.06 -15.36
N ARG A 121 2.14 1.04 -16.16
CA ARG A 121 0.81 1.64 -15.98
C ARG A 121 -0.32 0.62 -16.21
N ALA A 122 -0.20 -0.25 -17.20
CA ALA A 122 -1.18 -1.31 -17.45
C ALA A 122 -1.25 -2.29 -16.27
N SER A 123 -0.11 -2.76 -15.77
CA SER A 123 -0.04 -3.64 -14.60
C SER A 123 -0.58 -2.97 -13.33
N LEU A 124 -0.29 -1.68 -13.10
CA LEU A 124 -0.85 -0.95 -11.95
C LEU A 124 -2.38 -0.81 -12.03
N ARG A 125 -2.94 -0.71 -13.24
CA ARG A 125 -4.40 -0.74 -13.44
C ARG A 125 -4.98 -2.12 -13.14
N GLU A 126 -4.28 -3.19 -13.51
CA GLU A 126 -4.67 -4.56 -13.19
C GLU A 126 -4.76 -4.80 -11.67
N VAL A 127 -3.80 -4.27 -10.90
CA VAL A 127 -3.80 -4.35 -9.41
C VAL A 127 -5.09 -3.77 -8.81
N LEU A 128 -5.72 -2.77 -9.44
CA LEU A 128 -6.97 -2.20 -8.95
C LEU A 128 -8.13 -3.21 -9.00
N ASN A 129 -8.07 -4.17 -9.92
CA ASN A 129 -9.11 -5.18 -10.14
C ASN A 129 -8.97 -6.41 -9.25
N PHE A 130 -7.90 -6.52 -8.44
CA PHE A 130 -7.71 -7.69 -7.59
C PHE A 130 -8.83 -7.89 -6.59
N ASP A 131 -9.34 -9.10 -6.52
CA ASP A 131 -10.28 -9.50 -5.50
C ASP A 131 -9.58 -10.02 -4.25
N ILE A 132 -10.33 -10.13 -3.15
CA ILE A 132 -9.88 -10.72 -1.89
C ILE A 132 -9.47 -12.17 -2.09
N GLY A 133 -10.16 -12.91 -2.98
CA GLY A 133 -9.84 -14.29 -3.30
C GLY A 133 -8.40 -14.48 -3.77
N SER A 134 -7.86 -13.57 -4.58
CA SER A 134 -6.48 -13.63 -5.05
C SER A 134 -5.47 -13.63 -3.89
N TYR A 135 -5.75 -12.86 -2.83
CA TYR A 135 -4.92 -12.82 -1.62
C TYR A 135 -5.04 -14.08 -0.78
N LEU A 136 -6.24 -14.62 -0.64
CA LEU A 136 -6.48 -15.81 0.17
C LEU A 136 -5.92 -17.08 -0.49
N ASN A 137 -5.99 -17.18 -1.82
CA ASN A 137 -5.46 -18.30 -2.60
C ASN A 137 -3.94 -18.51 -2.44
N ARG A 138 -3.19 -17.46 -2.07
CA ARG A 138 -1.72 -17.55 -1.87
C ARG A 138 -1.32 -18.05 -0.48
N ARG A 139 -2.27 -18.29 0.42
CA ARG A 139 -1.96 -18.90 1.72
C ARG A 139 -1.62 -20.36 1.52
N PHE A 140 -0.56 -20.84 2.18
CA PHE A 140 -0.17 -22.25 2.18
C PHE A 140 -1.35 -23.18 2.53
N GLN A 141 -2.19 -22.78 3.48
CA GLN A 141 -3.41 -23.51 3.84
C GLN A 141 -4.29 -23.85 2.63
N SER A 142 -4.54 -22.86 1.75
CA SER A 142 -5.40 -23.03 0.56
C SER A 142 -4.70 -23.71 -0.60
N LEU A 143 -3.38 -23.93 -0.54
CA LEU A 143 -2.65 -24.70 -1.55
C LEU A 143 -2.62 -26.20 -1.24
N VAL A 144 -2.87 -26.57 0.03
CA VAL A 144 -2.85 -27.96 0.49
C VAL A 144 -4.26 -28.56 0.57
N LEU A 145 -5.26 -27.72 0.87
CA LEU A 145 -6.69 -28.05 0.86
C LEU A 145 -7.23 -28.17 -0.56
#